data_AF-A0A3C0SNF0-F1
#
_entry.id   AF-A0A3C0SNF0-F1
#
_cell.length_a   1.000
_cell.length_b   1.000
_cell.length_c   1.000
_cell.angle_alpha   90.00
_cell.angle_beta   90.00
_cell.angle_gamma   90.00
#
_symmetry.space_group_name_H-M   'P 1'
#
loop_
_entity.id
_entity.type
_entity.pdbx_description
1 polymer ?
#
loop_
_entity_poly.entity_id
_entity_poly.type
_entity_poly.pdbx_seq_one_letter_code
_entity_poly.pdbx_strand_id
1 'polypeptide(L)'
;EECTVLEFFDNPMHPYSKGLINSMPDNFNGRFNTISGNVPSLYENIEGCPYVSRCSQAMDICREKEPCTKELKDGHKVCCWLLNEVKGGL
;
A
#
# COMPACT_ATOMS: atom_id res chain seq x y z
N GLU A 1 7.15 -2.42 0.65
CA GLU A 1 7.18 -2.39 2.12
C GLU A 1 8.20 -3.42 2.56
N GLU A 2 9.12 -3.03 3.44
CA GLU A 2 10.24 -3.86 3.90
C GLU A 2 10.25 -3.79 5.43
N CYS A 3 10.01 -4.92 6.08
CA CYS A 3 9.94 -5.07 7.53
C CYS A 3 10.10 -6.55 7.90
N THR A 4 10.09 -6.85 9.20
CA THR A 4 10.10 -8.25 9.65
C THR A 4 8.78 -8.93 9.28
N VAL A 5 8.77 -10.27 9.23
CA VAL A 5 7.56 -11.03 8.94
C VAL A 5 6.45 -10.71 9.95
N LEU A 6 6.77 -10.72 11.25
CA LEU A 6 5.78 -10.43 12.29
C LEU A 6 5.20 -9.03 12.12
N GLU A 7 6.05 -8.03 11.90
CA GLU A 7 5.60 -6.64 11.71
C GLU A 7 4.74 -6.47 10.45
N PHE A 8 5.03 -7.21 9.37
CA PHE A 8 4.22 -7.18 8.15
C PHE A 8 2.79 -7.70 8.38
N PHE A 9 2.63 -8.73 9.20
CA PHE A 9 1.31 -9.32 9.52
C PHE A 9 0.57 -8.51 10.58
N ASP A 10 1.27 -8.04 11.62
CA ASP A 10 0.65 -7.35 12.76
C ASP A 10 0.39 -5.86 12.47
N ASN A 11 1.31 -5.20 11.77
CA ASN A 11 1.30 -3.76 11.52
C ASN A 11 1.59 -3.40 10.04
N PRO A 12 0.85 -3.95 9.05
CA PRO A 12 1.02 -3.55 7.66
C PRO A 12 0.66 -2.07 7.50
N MET A 13 1.59 -1.28 6.96
CA MET A 13 1.44 0.16 6.85
C MET A 13 0.95 0.58 5.47
N HIS A 14 1.39 -0.08 4.39
CA HIS A 14 0.95 0.26 3.04
C HIS A 14 -0.49 -0.24 2.76
N PRO A 15 -1.35 0.55 2.08
CA PRO A 15 -2.71 0.11 1.74
C PRO A 15 -2.79 -1.22 0.98
N TYR A 16 -1.81 -1.48 0.11
CA TYR A 16 -1.65 -2.79 -0.56
C TYR A 16 -1.48 -3.94 0.43
N SER A 17 -0.52 -3.83 1.36
CA SER A 17 -0.24 -4.86 2.35
C SER A 17 -1.44 -5.09 3.27
N LYS A 18 -2.10 -4.01 3.71
CA LYS A 18 -3.38 -4.09 4.45
C LYS A 18 -4.44 -4.84 3.65
N GLY A 19 -4.59 -4.52 2.37
CA GLY A 19 -5.51 -5.21 1.47
C GLY A 19 -5.17 -6.69 1.33
N LEU A 20 -3.90 -7.04 1.20
CA LEU A 20 -3.43 -8.41 1.07
C LEU A 20 -3.72 -9.24 2.32
N ILE A 21 -3.42 -8.70 3.50
CA ILE A 21 -3.74 -9.35 4.78
C ILE A 21 -5.25 -9.52 4.93
N ASN A 22 -6.04 -8.50 4.60
CA ASN A 22 -7.52 -8.57 4.66
C ASN A 22 -8.13 -9.53 3.64
N SER A 23 -7.42 -9.84 2.55
CA SER A 23 -7.80 -10.86 1.56
C SER A 23 -7.49 -12.28 2.03
N MET A 24 -6.72 -12.45 3.10
CA MET A 24 -6.44 -13.75 3.67
C MET A 24 -7.67 -14.27 4.43
N PRO A 25 -8.15 -15.49 4.13
CA PRO A 25 -9.29 -16.05 4.83
C PRO A 25 -8.92 -16.47 6.25
N ASP A 26 -9.75 -16.12 7.25
CA ASP A 26 -9.66 -16.70 8.59
C ASP A 26 -10.06 -18.18 8.61
N ASN A 27 -10.87 -18.59 7.63
CA ASN A 27 -11.26 -19.97 7.37
C ASN A 27 -11.65 -20.16 5.89
N PHE A 28 -11.55 -21.39 5.37
CA PHE A 28 -11.91 -21.71 3.98
C PHE A 28 -13.44 -21.71 3.70
N ASN A 29 -14.27 -21.23 4.64
CA ASN A 29 -15.74 -21.30 4.56
C ASN A 29 -16.41 -19.92 4.33
N GLY A 30 -15.64 -18.87 4.08
CA GLY A 30 -16.13 -17.49 4.02
C GLY A 30 -15.93 -16.77 2.68
N ARG A 31 -16.62 -15.63 2.52
CA ARG A 31 -16.45 -14.69 1.40
C ARG A 31 -15.08 -14.03 1.48
N PHE A 32 -14.35 -14.06 0.37
CA PHE A 32 -13.04 -13.41 0.25
C PHE A 32 -13.20 -11.91 0.04
N ASN A 33 -12.51 -11.09 0.84
CA ASN A 33 -12.32 -9.69 0.51
C ASN A 33 -11.34 -9.62 -0.66
N THR A 34 -11.73 -8.96 -1.74
CA THR A 34 -10.86 -8.80 -2.91
C THR A 34 -10.36 -7.37 -2.98
N ILE A 35 -9.08 -7.21 -3.33
CA ILE A 35 -8.56 -5.90 -3.72
C ILE A 35 -9.21 -5.56 -5.07
N SER A 36 -9.98 -4.48 -5.10
CA SER A 36 -10.69 -4.05 -6.30
C SER A 36 -9.74 -3.52 -7.38
N GLY A 37 -10.17 -3.61 -8.63
CA GLY A 37 -9.41 -3.17 -9.80
C GLY A 37 -8.43 -4.21 -10.34
N ASN A 38 -7.68 -3.84 -11.38
CA ASN A 38 -6.77 -4.75 -12.08
C ASN A 38 -5.30 -4.36 -11.87
N VAL A 39 -4.42 -5.37 -11.92
CA VAL A 39 -2.97 -5.14 -11.97
C VAL A 39 -2.67 -4.45 -13.31
N PRO A 40 -1.95 -3.31 -13.32
CA PRO A 40 -1.50 -2.68 -14.57
C PRO A 40 -0.68 -3.66 -15.41
N SER A 41 -0.78 -3.55 -16.73
CA SER A 41 0.09 -4.32 -17.64
C SER A 41 1.56 -3.92 -17.46
N LEU A 42 2.47 -4.87 -17.65
CA LEU A 42 3.92 -4.61 -17.66
C LEU A 42 4.36 -3.65 -18.78
N TYR A 43 3.52 -3.47 -19.81
CA TYR A 43 3.77 -2.58 -20.95
C TYR A 43 3.13 -1.19 -20.79
N GLU A 44 2.31 -0.99 -19.76
CA GLU A 44 1.75 0.32 -19.48
C GLU A 44 2.82 1.23 -18.89
N ASN A 45 2.86 2.49 -19.37
CA ASN A 45 3.66 3.51 -18.70
C ASN A 45 2.93 3.96 -17.44
N ILE A 46 3.47 3.62 -16.28
CA ILE A 46 2.89 3.96 -14.99
C ILE A 46 3.55 5.25 -14.51
N GLU A 47 2.78 6.34 -14.48
CA GLU A 47 3.19 7.56 -13.79
C GLU A 47 2.79 7.49 -12.31
N GLY A 48 3.69 7.95 -11.46
CA GLY A 48 3.49 7.97 -10.02
C GLY A 48 3.52 6.60 -9.33
N CYS A 49 2.59 6.38 -8.41
CA CYS A 49 2.50 5.16 -7.61
C CYS A 49 1.87 4.00 -8.43
N PRO A 50 2.55 2.84 -8.56
CA PRO A 50 2.04 1.70 -9.35
C PRO A 50 0.78 1.04 -8.79
N TYR A 51 0.43 1.35 -7.54
CA TYR A 51 -0.78 0.84 -6.89
C TYR A 51 -1.97 1.82 -6.99
N VAL A 52 -1.81 3.00 -7.58
CA VAL A 52 -2.79 4.09 -7.51
C VAL A 52 -4.17 3.73 -8.06
N SER A 53 -4.25 2.88 -9.10
CA SER A 53 -5.52 2.43 -9.70
C SER A 53 -6.34 1.49 -8.82
N ARG A 54 -5.70 0.86 -7.83
CA ARG A 54 -6.32 -0.12 -6.92
C ARG A 54 -6.32 0.33 -5.45
N CYS A 55 -5.65 1.43 -5.16
CA CYS A 55 -5.55 1.98 -3.81
C CYS A 55 -6.83 2.73 -3.44
N SER A 56 -7.54 2.27 -2.40
CA SER A 56 -8.72 2.98 -1.85
C SER A 56 -8.38 4.31 -1.17
N GLN A 57 -7.09 4.58 -0.93
CA GLN A 57 -6.56 5.78 -0.30
C GLN A 57 -5.71 6.61 -1.29
N ALA A 58 -5.94 6.44 -2.60
CA ALA A 58 -5.22 7.19 -3.63
C ALA A 58 -5.50 8.70 -3.51
N MET A 59 -4.44 9.50 -3.62
CA MET A 59 -4.48 10.95 -3.70
C MET A 59 -3.96 11.41 -5.06
N ASP A 60 -4.20 12.67 -5.45
CA ASP A 60 -3.76 13.19 -6.76
C ASP A 60 -2.25 13.07 -6.96
N ILE A 61 -1.46 13.37 -5.92
CA ILE A 61 0.01 13.21 -5.95
C ILE A 61 0.44 11.76 -6.25
N CYS A 62 -0.36 10.77 -5.88
CA CYS A 62 -0.07 9.36 -6.18
C CYS A 62 -0.17 9.04 -7.67
N ARG A 63 -0.91 9.83 -8.46
CA ARG A 63 -1.04 9.66 -9.92
C ARG A 63 0.09 10.34 -10.68
N GLU A 64 0.71 11.34 -10.06
CA GLU A 64 1.70 12.21 -10.71
C GLU A 64 3.14 11.85 -10.33
N LYS A 65 3.39 11.42 -9.09
CA LYS A 65 4.74 11.24 -8.54
C LYS A 65 4.89 9.97 -7.73
N GLU A 66 6.05 9.34 -7.87
CA GLU A 66 6.41 8.16 -7.09
C GLU A 66 6.74 8.59 -5.64
N PRO A 67 6.18 7.93 -4.62
CA PRO A 67 6.50 8.27 -3.23
C PRO A 67 7.94 7.90 -2.90
N CYS A 68 8.63 8.78 -2.17
CA CYS A 68 9.90 8.42 -1.53
C CYS A 68 9.71 7.32 -0.49
N THR A 69 10.77 6.55 -0.24
CA THR A 69 10.82 5.59 0.87
C THR A 69 10.85 6.33 2.20
N LYS A 70 9.89 6.04 3.07
CA LYS A 70 9.86 6.47 4.47
C LYS A 70 10.30 5.33 5.36
N GLU A 71 11.29 5.57 6.21
CA GLU A 71 11.65 4.66 7.29
C GLU A 71 10.86 5.03 8.55
N LEU A 72 10.23 4.02 9.14
CA LEU A 72 9.47 4.06 10.38
C LEU A 72 10.33 3.45 11.51
N LYS A 73 9.70 3.04 12.61
CA LYS A 73 10.39 2.36 13.71
C LYS A 73 10.90 0.99 13.27
N ASP A 74 11.94 0.50 13.95
CA ASP A 74 12.46 -0.86 13.84
C ASP A 74 12.87 -1.27 12.40
N GLY A 75 13.30 -0.29 11.59
CA GLY A 75 13.74 -0.50 10.21
C GLY A 75 12.60 -0.76 9.22
N HIS A 76 11.33 -0.59 9.62
CA HIS A 76 10.18 -0.76 8.74
C HIS A 76 10.14 0.37 7.69
N LYS A 77 10.35 0.04 6.41
CA LYS A 77 10.33 0.99 5.28
C LYS A 77 9.09 0.86 4.43
N VAL A 78 8.50 2.00 4.06
CA VAL A 78 7.27 2.08 3.25
C VAL A 78 7.41 3.17 2.20
N CYS A 79 7.02 2.88 0.95
CA CYS A 79 6.94 3.88 -0.12
C CYS A 79 5.46 4.26 -0.32
N CYS A 80 4.95 5.23 0.44
CA CYS A 80 3.54 5.63 0.36
C CYS A 80 3.35 7.10 0.72
N TRP A 81 2.63 7.85 -0.12
CA TRP A 81 2.36 9.26 0.14
C TRP A 81 1.61 9.53 1.45
N LEU A 82 0.81 8.57 1.94
CA LEU A 82 0.13 8.68 3.24
C LEU A 82 1.08 8.82 4.44
N LEU A 83 2.33 8.36 4.29
CA LEU A 83 3.34 8.36 5.35
C LEU A 83 4.46 9.38 5.10
N ASN A 84 4.42 10.04 3.94
CA ASN A 84 5.44 10.97 3.47
C ASN A 84 5.16 12.42 3.88
N GLU A 85 4.26 12.67 4.84
CA GLU A 85 3.82 14.03 5.20
C GLU A 85 4.97 15.05 5.24
N VAL A 86 4.85 16.06 4.38
CA VAL A 86 5.19 17.43 4.76
C VAL A 86 4.17 17.81 5.83
N LYS A 87 4.62 17.94 7.08
CA LYS A 87 3.79 18.38 8.21
C LYS A 87 2.93 19.58 7.81
N GLY A 88 1.61 19.42 7.85
CA GLY A 88 0.66 20.49 7.57
C GLY A 88 -0.76 20.14 8.01
N GLY A 89 -1.03 20.25 9.32
CA GLY A 89 -2.37 20.16 9.88
C GLY A 89 -2.33 20.29 11.39
N LEU A 90 -3.05 21.29 11.92
CA LEU A 90 -3.06 21.79 13.31
C LEU A 90 -3.26 20.74 14.41
#